data_AF-A0A2L0CWX0-F1
#
_entry.id   AF-A0A2L0CWX0-F1
#
_cell.length_a   1.000
_cell.length_b   1.000
_cell.length_c   1.000
_cell.angle_alpha   90.00
_cell.angle_beta   90.00
_cell.angle_gamma   90.00
#
_symmetry.space_group_name_H-M   'P 1'
#
loop_
_entity.id
_entity.type
_entity.pdbx_description
1 polymer ?
#
loop_
_entity_poly.entity_id
_entity_poly.type
_entity_poly.pdbx_seq_one_letter_code
_entity_poly.pdbx_strand_id
1 'polypeptide(L)'
;FQHPERPIIFLSACYFLVSCGYLIRVFMGHEEIACDGKMIKYSSTGPSSCTLVFLLVYFFGMASSIWWVILSFTWFLAAGLKWGNEAISNYAQYFHLAAWLIPTLQTVFVILAQTVDGDPVSGICYVGNMNIDALKSYVLIPLFGYLVLGTTFLLAGFVSLFRIRSVIKRQGGAGAGTKADKLEKLMIRIGIFSVLYTVPATIVIGCYLYEASLHNEWLTSLTCPCRQRQKPYYSVVMLKYFMALAVGITSGVWIWRGK
;
A
#
# COMPACT_ATOMS: atom_id res chain seq x y z
N PHE A 1 0.14 2.15 -22.74
CA PHE A 1 0.63 1.19 -21.73
C PHE A 1 -0.12 -0.11 -21.88
N GLN A 2 0.59 -1.21 -22.14
CA GLN A 2 0.01 -2.56 -22.19
C GLN A 2 0.36 -3.29 -20.88
N HIS A 3 -0.36 -4.37 -20.54
CA HIS A 3 0.15 -5.30 -19.52
C HIS A 3 1.56 -5.74 -19.94
N PRO A 4 2.55 -5.79 -19.02
CA PRO A 4 2.48 -5.77 -17.56
C PRO A 4 2.62 -4.39 -16.86
N GLU A 5 2.74 -3.27 -17.58
CA GLU A 5 2.96 -1.94 -16.97
C GLU A 5 1.67 -1.28 -16.44
N ARG A 6 0.51 -1.73 -16.93
CA ARG A 6 -0.81 -1.15 -16.64
C ARG A 6 -1.12 -1.01 -15.13
N PRO A 7 -0.81 -1.99 -14.24
CA PRO A 7 -1.00 -1.84 -12.80
C PRO A 7 -0.28 -0.64 -12.17
N ILE A 8 0.86 -0.21 -12.73
CA ILE A 8 1.63 0.93 -12.20
C ILE A 8 0.84 2.24 -12.32
N ILE A 9 0.03 2.38 -13.38
CA ILE A 9 -0.83 3.56 -13.57
C ILE A 9 -1.88 3.63 -12.47
N PHE A 10 -2.54 2.52 -12.19
CA PHE A 10 -3.58 2.46 -11.15
C PHE A 10 -2.99 2.66 -9.76
N LEU A 11 -1.80 2.11 -9.51
CA LEU A 11 -1.05 2.34 -8.28
C LEU A 11 -0.73 3.84 -8.10
N SER A 12 -0.22 4.52 -9.14
CA SER A 12 0.00 5.97 -9.11
C SER A 12 -1.28 6.77 -8.88
N ALA A 13 -2.39 6.38 -9.53
CA ALA A 13 -3.68 7.03 -9.34
C ALA A 13 -4.19 6.85 -7.89
N CYS A 14 -4.00 5.68 -7.29
CA CYS A 14 -4.33 5.46 -5.88
C CYS A 14 -3.52 6.37 -4.97
N TYR A 15 -2.19 6.46 -5.14
CA TYR A 15 -1.36 7.33 -4.32
C TYR A 15 -1.64 8.82 -4.52
N PHE A 16 -2.07 9.23 -5.71
CA PHE A 16 -2.57 10.58 -5.95
C PHE A 16 -3.79 10.88 -5.07
N LEU A 17 -4.78 9.98 -5.05
CA LEU A 17 -5.99 10.16 -4.24
C LEU A 17 -5.72 10.06 -2.72
N VAL A 18 -4.80 9.19 -2.30
CA VAL A 18 -4.30 9.17 -0.92
C VAL A 18 -3.68 10.52 -0.55
N SER A 19 -2.86 11.08 -1.45
CA SER A 19 -2.24 12.41 -1.23
C SER A 19 -3.29 13.51 -1.14
N CYS A 20 -4.34 13.48 -1.97
CA CYS A 20 -5.49 14.38 -1.84
C CYS A 20 -6.14 14.26 -0.45
N GLY A 21 -6.33 13.04 0.07
CA GLY A 21 -6.86 12.81 1.41
C GLY A 21 -6.04 13.52 2.50
N TYR A 22 -4.71 13.41 2.44
CA TYR A 22 -3.82 14.12 3.38
C TYR A 22 -3.82 15.65 3.20
N LEU A 23 -4.10 16.15 1.99
CA LEU A 23 -4.11 17.58 1.69
C LEU A 23 -5.42 18.28 2.07
N ILE A 24 -6.55 17.58 2.12
CA ILE A 24 -7.85 18.17 2.48
C ILE A 24 -7.79 18.88 3.84
N ARG A 25 -7.03 18.35 4.81
CA ARG A 25 -6.83 18.99 6.12
C ARG A 25 -6.19 20.37 6.07
N VAL A 26 -5.42 20.66 5.02
CA VAL A 26 -4.76 21.97 4.84
C VAL A 26 -5.78 23.04 4.48
N PHE A 27 -6.82 22.66 3.73
CA PHE A 27 -7.86 23.60 3.28
C PHE A 27 -9.02 23.71 4.25
N MET A 28 -9.47 22.59 4.84
CA MET A 28 -10.64 22.56 5.73
C MET A 28 -10.28 22.73 7.21
N GLY A 29 -9.00 22.57 7.57
CA GLY A 29 -8.54 22.54 8.96
C GLY A 29 -8.66 21.14 9.59
N HIS A 30 -7.76 20.86 10.53
CA HIS A 30 -7.75 19.57 11.24
C HIS A 30 -8.91 19.45 12.24
N GLU A 31 -9.40 20.56 12.79
CA GLU A 31 -10.52 20.59 13.74
C GLU A 31 -11.81 20.06 13.10
N GLU A 32 -12.13 20.50 11.89
CA GLU A 32 -13.34 20.08 11.15
C GLU A 32 -13.30 18.59 10.77
N ILE A 33 -12.10 18.06 10.48
CA ILE A 33 -11.94 16.69 9.99
C ILE A 33 -11.87 15.71 11.15
N ALA A 34 -10.95 15.94 12.09
CA ALA A 34 -10.53 14.95 13.08
C ALA A 34 -11.08 15.21 14.49
N CYS A 35 -11.70 16.37 14.76
CA CYS A 35 -12.20 16.73 16.09
C CYS A 35 -13.73 16.75 16.16
N ASP A 36 -14.22 16.66 17.40
CA ASP A 36 -15.59 16.98 17.81
C ASP A 36 -15.48 18.01 18.96
N GLY A 37 -15.52 19.29 18.59
CA GLY A 37 -15.17 20.40 19.48
C GLY A 37 -13.72 20.30 19.99
N LYS A 38 -13.56 20.15 21.31
CA LYS A 38 -12.23 20.04 21.95
C LYS A 38 -11.70 18.60 22.01
N MET A 39 -12.51 17.62 21.63
CA MET A 39 -12.18 16.20 21.71
C MET A 39 -11.84 15.65 20.32
N ILE A 40 -11.09 14.56 20.27
CA ILE A 40 -10.88 13.84 19.01
C ILE A 40 -12.15 13.07 18.64
N LYS A 41 -12.41 12.91 17.35
CA LYS A 41 -13.54 12.14 16.86
C LYS A 41 -13.29 10.64 17.08
N TYR A 42 -14.06 9.99 17.95
CA TYR A 42 -13.91 8.56 18.27
C TYR A 42 -14.67 7.64 17.31
N SER A 43 -15.71 8.14 16.66
CA SER A 43 -16.51 7.41 15.69
C SER A 43 -17.17 8.39 14.73
N SER A 44 -17.00 8.18 13.42
CA SER A 44 -17.76 8.90 12.40
C SER A 44 -18.89 8.03 11.87
N THR A 45 -20.13 8.47 12.04
CA THR A 45 -21.32 7.82 11.49
C THR A 45 -21.89 8.62 10.33
N GLY A 46 -21.90 8.02 9.13
CA GLY A 46 -22.51 8.62 7.94
C GLY A 46 -21.58 9.54 7.11
N PRO A 47 -22.15 10.26 6.13
CA PRO A 47 -21.40 11.17 5.27
C PRO A 47 -20.88 12.39 6.05
N SER A 48 -19.56 12.55 6.08
CA SER A 48 -18.89 13.69 6.72
C SER A 48 -17.52 13.94 6.07
N SER A 49 -16.91 15.09 6.33
CA SER A 49 -15.54 15.42 5.91
C SER A 49 -14.53 14.37 6.40
N CYS A 50 -14.74 13.85 7.62
CA CYS A 50 -13.98 12.74 8.19
C CYS A 50 -14.11 11.46 7.37
N THR A 51 -15.35 11.06 7.04
CA THR A 51 -15.61 9.86 6.23
C THR A 51 -15.02 10.01 4.81
N LEU A 52 -15.09 11.20 4.20
CA LEU A 52 -14.48 11.47 2.90
C LEU A 52 -12.95 11.26 2.93
N VAL A 53 -12.27 11.82 3.93
CA VAL A 53 -10.82 11.67 4.07
C VAL A 53 -10.44 10.21 4.36
N PHE A 54 -11.19 9.54 5.23
CA PHE A 54 -11.04 8.11 5.47
C PHE A 54 -11.15 7.30 4.17
N LEU A 55 -12.17 7.56 3.34
CA LEU A 55 -12.32 6.90 2.04
C LEU A 55 -11.12 7.17 1.14
N LEU A 56 -10.67 8.42 1.03
CA LEU A 56 -9.52 8.77 0.17
C LEU A 56 -8.22 8.09 0.61
N VAL A 57 -7.97 7.97 1.92
CA VAL A 57 -6.72 7.40 2.44
C VAL A 57 -6.79 5.87 2.54
N TYR A 58 -7.86 5.32 3.13
CA TYR A 58 -7.98 3.89 3.39
C TYR A 58 -8.31 3.08 2.13
N PHE A 59 -9.38 3.45 1.39
CA PHE A 59 -9.80 2.67 0.23
C PHE A 59 -8.69 2.64 -0.84
N PHE A 60 -8.15 3.80 -1.20
CA PHE A 60 -7.08 3.87 -2.20
C PHE A 60 -5.76 3.33 -1.68
N GLY A 61 -5.47 3.43 -0.37
CA GLY A 61 -4.32 2.76 0.24
C GLY A 61 -4.40 1.24 0.10
N MET A 62 -5.54 0.63 0.42
CA MET A 62 -5.77 -0.80 0.26
C MET A 62 -5.77 -1.22 -1.22
N ALA A 63 -6.42 -0.46 -2.09
CA ALA A 63 -6.40 -0.70 -3.53
C ALA A 63 -4.97 -0.65 -4.10
N SER A 64 -4.13 0.29 -3.64
CA SER A 64 -2.73 0.39 -4.08
C SER A 64 -1.93 -0.87 -3.71
N SER A 65 -2.19 -1.45 -2.53
CA SER A 65 -1.53 -2.66 -2.06
C SER A 65 -1.92 -3.87 -2.92
N ILE A 66 -3.19 -3.98 -3.30
CA ILE A 66 -3.66 -5.05 -4.20
C ILE A 66 -3.12 -4.86 -5.61
N TRP A 67 -3.04 -3.62 -6.11
CA TRP A 67 -2.40 -3.34 -7.40
C TRP A 67 -0.92 -3.74 -7.41
N TRP A 68 -0.22 -3.58 -6.29
CA TRP A 68 1.16 -4.10 -6.15
C TRP A 68 1.21 -5.63 -6.13
N VAL A 69 0.27 -6.32 -5.47
CA VAL A 69 0.17 -7.79 -5.53
C VAL A 69 -0.08 -8.25 -6.97
N ILE A 70 -0.99 -7.61 -7.69
CA ILE A 70 -1.29 -7.90 -9.11
C ILE A 70 -0.05 -7.64 -9.98
N LEU A 71 0.68 -6.56 -9.74
CA LEU A 71 1.93 -6.28 -10.44
C LEU A 71 2.95 -7.41 -10.21
N SER A 72 3.11 -7.84 -8.96
CA SER A 72 4.02 -8.92 -8.58
C SER A 72 3.60 -10.27 -9.21
N PHE A 73 2.30 -10.56 -9.23
CA PHE A 73 1.73 -11.74 -9.84
C PHE A 73 1.92 -11.75 -11.36
N THR A 74 1.55 -10.68 -12.05
CA THR A 74 1.70 -10.57 -13.51
C THR A 74 3.17 -10.57 -13.93
N TRP A 75 4.05 -10.00 -13.11
CA TRP A 75 5.49 -10.11 -13.29
C TRP A 75 5.97 -11.56 -13.16
N PHE A 76 5.51 -12.32 -12.17
CA PHE A 76 5.80 -13.74 -12.05
C PHE A 76 5.27 -14.55 -13.25
N LEU A 77 4.05 -14.29 -13.74
CA LEU A 77 3.50 -14.97 -14.91
C LEU A 77 4.37 -14.72 -16.16
N ALA A 78 4.82 -13.48 -16.36
CA ALA A 78 5.71 -13.13 -17.46
C ALA A 78 7.10 -13.77 -17.30
N ALA A 79 7.68 -13.72 -16.09
CA ALA A 79 9.03 -14.15 -15.76
C ALA A 79 9.20 -15.67 -15.65
N GLY A 80 8.32 -16.31 -14.91
CA GLY A 80 8.38 -17.74 -14.63
C GLY A 80 7.64 -18.59 -15.64
N LEU A 81 6.43 -18.19 -16.01
CA LEU A 81 5.57 -18.97 -16.90
C LEU A 81 5.66 -18.52 -18.37
N LYS A 82 6.45 -17.48 -18.66
CA LYS A 82 6.64 -16.93 -20.02
C LYS A 82 5.33 -16.55 -20.71
N TRP A 83 4.32 -16.14 -19.93
CA TRP A 83 3.04 -15.70 -20.50
C TRP A 83 3.25 -14.45 -21.35
N GLY A 84 2.67 -14.45 -22.55
CA GLY A 84 2.65 -13.28 -23.43
C GLY A 84 1.69 -12.20 -22.92
N ASN A 85 1.89 -10.95 -23.37
CA ASN A 85 1.06 -9.82 -22.96
C ASN A 85 -0.43 -10.02 -23.27
N GLU A 86 -0.75 -10.70 -24.37
CA GLU A 86 -2.13 -11.01 -24.79
C GLU A 86 -2.81 -11.97 -23.80
N ALA A 87 -2.10 -13.02 -23.37
CA ALA A 87 -2.60 -13.95 -22.37
C ALA A 87 -2.91 -13.24 -21.04
N ILE A 88 -2.02 -12.36 -20.57
CA ILE A 88 -2.25 -11.58 -19.35
C ILE A 88 -3.41 -10.60 -19.53
N SER A 89 -3.52 -9.97 -20.70
CA SER A 89 -4.59 -9.00 -20.99
C SER A 89 -5.97 -9.64 -21.00
N ASN A 90 -6.09 -10.92 -21.38
CA ASN A 90 -7.36 -11.64 -21.34
C ASN A 90 -7.91 -11.83 -19.90
N TYR A 91 -7.03 -11.80 -18.89
CA TYR A 91 -7.42 -11.87 -17.48
C TYR A 91 -7.56 -10.50 -16.80
N ALA A 92 -7.38 -9.39 -17.52
CA ALA A 92 -7.38 -8.04 -16.95
C ALA A 92 -8.68 -7.72 -16.18
N GLN A 93 -9.83 -8.21 -16.66
CA GLN A 93 -11.12 -8.00 -16.00
C GLN A 93 -11.14 -8.57 -14.57
N TYR A 94 -10.56 -9.76 -14.36
CA TYR A 94 -10.47 -10.37 -13.03
C TYR A 94 -9.53 -9.59 -12.10
N PHE A 95 -8.42 -9.09 -12.63
CA PHE A 95 -7.51 -8.24 -11.85
C PHE A 95 -8.19 -6.95 -11.39
N HIS A 96 -8.93 -6.30 -12.29
CA HIS A 96 -9.72 -5.12 -11.94
C HIS A 96 -10.80 -5.41 -10.91
N LEU A 97 -11.53 -6.50 -11.07
CA LEU A 97 -12.57 -6.92 -10.12
C LEU A 97 -11.96 -7.11 -8.73
N ALA A 98 -10.86 -7.85 -8.61
CA ALA A 98 -10.19 -8.07 -7.33
C ALA A 98 -9.66 -6.76 -6.72
N ALA A 99 -9.00 -5.92 -7.53
CA ALA A 99 -8.40 -4.67 -7.08
C ALA A 99 -9.38 -3.65 -6.50
N TRP A 100 -10.63 -3.67 -6.98
CA TRP A 100 -11.65 -2.71 -6.53
C TRP A 100 -12.65 -3.32 -5.55
N LEU A 101 -13.03 -4.58 -5.73
CA LEU A 101 -14.02 -5.23 -4.87
C LEU A 101 -13.47 -5.48 -3.46
N ILE A 102 -12.24 -5.98 -3.34
CA ILE A 102 -11.66 -6.30 -2.03
C ILE A 102 -11.56 -5.05 -1.14
N PRO A 103 -10.98 -3.91 -1.58
CA PRO A 103 -10.95 -2.69 -0.77
C PRO A 103 -12.35 -2.14 -0.49
N THR A 104 -13.29 -2.29 -1.43
CA THR A 104 -14.69 -1.89 -1.22
C THR A 104 -15.29 -2.66 -0.04
N LEU A 105 -15.17 -3.99 -0.04
CA LEU A 105 -15.66 -4.83 1.04
C LEU A 105 -14.99 -4.49 2.38
N GLN A 106 -13.66 -4.34 2.38
CA GLN A 106 -12.92 -3.92 3.58
C GLN A 106 -13.43 -2.57 4.12
N THR A 107 -13.65 -1.60 3.24
CA THR A 107 -14.13 -0.26 3.61
C THR A 107 -15.55 -0.31 4.17
N VAL A 108 -16.45 -1.08 3.56
CA VAL A 108 -17.81 -1.29 4.06
C VAL A 108 -17.77 -1.91 5.45
N PHE A 109 -16.95 -2.94 5.69
CA PHE A 109 -16.83 -3.55 7.02
C PHE A 109 -16.34 -2.56 8.08
N VAL A 110 -15.37 -1.70 7.75
CA VAL A 110 -14.88 -0.67 8.68
C VAL A 110 -15.98 0.34 9.03
N ILE A 111 -16.74 0.81 8.03
CA ILE A 111 -17.85 1.76 8.24
C ILE A 111 -18.96 1.12 9.08
N LEU A 112 -19.33 -0.14 8.79
CA LEU A 112 -20.34 -0.87 9.56
C LEU A 112 -19.89 -1.13 11.00
N ALA A 113 -18.60 -1.35 11.23
CA ALA A 113 -18.02 -1.48 12.56
C ALA A 113 -17.93 -0.14 13.33
N GLN A 114 -18.17 1.00 12.66
CA GLN A 114 -18.09 2.35 13.25
C GLN A 114 -16.73 2.65 13.90
N THR A 115 -15.65 2.12 13.32
CA THR A 115 -14.27 2.22 13.85
C THR A 115 -13.44 3.31 13.16
N VAL A 116 -14.08 4.21 12.42
CA VAL A 116 -13.43 5.37 11.78
C VAL A 116 -13.30 6.48 12.81
N ASP A 117 -12.06 6.83 13.13
CA ASP A 117 -11.68 7.79 14.16
C ASP A 117 -10.64 8.80 13.66
N GLY A 118 -10.54 9.92 14.36
CA GLY A 118 -9.55 10.95 14.12
C GLY A 118 -8.16 10.51 14.57
N ASP A 119 -7.15 10.90 13.81
CA ASP A 119 -5.74 10.75 14.17
C ASP A 119 -5.23 12.04 14.83
N PRO A 120 -4.76 11.99 16.09
CA PRO A 120 -4.34 13.18 16.83
C PRO A 120 -3.06 13.82 16.28
N VAL A 121 -2.25 13.08 15.51
CA VAL A 121 -0.96 13.54 14.99
C VAL A 121 -1.11 14.07 13.58
N SER A 122 -1.79 13.31 12.71
CA SER A 122 -1.97 13.71 11.32
C SER A 122 -3.23 14.53 11.06
N GLY A 123 -4.15 14.66 12.02
CA GLY A 123 -5.33 15.52 11.87
C GLY A 123 -6.23 15.11 10.70
N ILE A 124 -6.21 13.83 10.34
CA ILE A 124 -7.11 13.20 9.38
C ILE A 124 -7.94 12.12 10.07
N CYS A 125 -8.91 11.54 9.36
CA CYS A 125 -9.60 10.35 9.83
C CYS A 125 -9.04 9.09 9.19
N TYR A 126 -8.86 8.07 10.01
CA TYR A 126 -8.45 6.73 9.59
C TYR A 126 -9.18 5.68 10.44
N VAL A 127 -8.82 4.41 10.31
CA VAL A 127 -9.38 3.34 11.15
C VAL A 127 -8.37 2.88 12.18
N GLY A 128 -8.84 2.70 13.41
CA GLY A 128 -8.06 2.09 14.48
C GLY A 128 -6.98 3.00 15.09
N ASN A 129 -7.16 4.33 15.04
CA ASN A 129 -6.26 5.24 15.76
C ASN A 129 -6.44 5.14 17.28
N MET A 130 -7.68 4.95 17.75
CA MET A 130 -8.07 4.84 19.16
C MET A 130 -8.48 3.41 19.54
N ASN A 131 -8.63 2.52 18.56
CA ASN A 131 -9.00 1.11 18.77
C ASN A 131 -7.95 0.18 18.14
N ILE A 132 -7.13 -0.44 18.98
CA ILE A 132 -6.05 -1.36 18.56
C ILE A 132 -6.62 -2.60 17.85
N ASP A 133 -7.76 -3.12 18.26
CA ASP A 133 -8.34 -4.32 17.66
C ASP A 133 -8.81 -4.04 16.24
N ALA A 134 -9.37 -2.84 15.99
CA ALA A 134 -9.69 -2.36 14.66
C ALA A 134 -8.42 -2.14 13.81
N LEU A 135 -7.36 -1.56 14.38
CA LEU A 135 -6.07 -1.40 13.70
C LEU A 135 -5.50 -2.75 13.25
N LYS A 136 -5.49 -3.74 14.14
CA LYS A 136 -5.00 -5.08 13.85
C LYS A 136 -5.83 -5.76 12.76
N SER A 137 -7.16 -5.73 12.91
CA SER A 137 -8.08 -6.48 12.05
C SER A 137 -8.23 -5.87 10.66
N TYR A 138 -8.33 -4.55 10.55
CA TYR A 138 -8.65 -3.87 9.30
C TYR A 138 -7.42 -3.31 8.58
N VAL A 139 -6.31 -3.07 9.27
CA VAL A 139 -5.10 -2.50 8.66
C VAL A 139 -3.97 -3.53 8.62
N LEU A 140 -3.55 -4.01 9.79
CA LEU A 140 -2.33 -4.82 9.90
C LEU A 140 -2.46 -6.19 9.22
N ILE A 141 -3.53 -6.93 9.52
CA ILE A 141 -3.76 -8.28 8.95
C ILE A 141 -3.84 -8.22 7.42
N PRO A 142 -4.65 -7.33 6.80
CA PRO A 142 -4.69 -7.22 5.34
C PRO A 142 -3.36 -6.81 4.72
N LEU A 143 -2.68 -5.79 5.25
CA LEU A 143 -1.39 -5.34 4.73
C LEU A 143 -0.33 -6.43 4.81
N PHE A 144 -0.28 -7.16 5.92
CA PHE A 144 0.63 -8.31 6.09
C PHE A 144 0.31 -9.42 5.09
N GLY A 145 -0.97 -9.78 4.93
CA GLY A 145 -1.41 -10.78 3.95
C GLY A 145 -1.03 -10.41 2.52
N TYR A 146 -1.25 -9.14 2.13
CA TYR A 146 -0.83 -8.63 0.83
C TYR A 146 0.68 -8.69 0.66
N LEU A 147 1.46 -8.24 1.65
CA LEU A 147 2.93 -8.28 1.62
C LEU A 147 3.46 -9.70 1.43
N VAL A 148 2.96 -10.67 2.20
CA VAL A 148 3.37 -12.08 2.10
C VAL A 148 3.04 -12.64 0.71
N LEU A 149 1.83 -12.38 0.21
CA LEU A 149 1.42 -12.87 -1.11
C LEU A 149 2.26 -12.27 -2.23
N GLY A 150 2.44 -10.94 -2.25
CA GLY A 150 3.23 -10.27 -3.28
C GLY A 150 4.70 -10.64 -3.24
N THR A 151 5.32 -10.70 -2.04
CA THR A 151 6.72 -11.13 -1.90
C THR A 151 6.94 -12.57 -2.34
N THR A 152 5.98 -13.47 -2.10
CA THR A 152 6.03 -14.85 -2.60
C THR A 152 6.09 -14.89 -4.13
N PHE A 153 5.25 -14.11 -4.83
CA PHE A 153 5.31 -14.00 -6.28
C PHE A 153 6.63 -13.38 -6.78
N LEU A 154 7.14 -12.35 -6.10
CA LEU A 154 8.43 -11.75 -6.45
C LEU A 154 9.58 -12.75 -6.29
N LEU A 155 9.64 -13.50 -5.20
CA LEU A 155 10.67 -14.51 -5.01
C LEU A 155 10.58 -15.60 -6.07
N ALA A 156 9.37 -16.10 -6.37
CA ALA A 156 9.16 -17.10 -7.41
C ALA A 156 9.60 -16.60 -8.81
N GLY A 157 9.31 -15.35 -9.14
CA GLY A 157 9.73 -14.75 -10.42
C GLY A 157 11.24 -14.51 -10.48
N PHE A 158 11.88 -14.08 -9.39
CA PHE A 158 13.34 -13.93 -9.33
C PHE A 158 14.04 -15.28 -9.54
N VAL A 159 13.62 -16.32 -8.81
CA VAL A 159 14.17 -17.68 -8.96
C VAL A 159 14.04 -18.16 -10.41
N SER A 160 12.89 -17.91 -11.04
CA SER A 160 12.65 -18.32 -12.42
C SER A 160 13.54 -17.57 -13.42
N LEU A 161 13.74 -16.26 -13.25
CA LEU A 161 14.64 -15.46 -14.09
C LEU A 161 16.09 -15.93 -13.96
N PHE A 162 16.57 -16.18 -12.75
CA PHE A 162 17.93 -16.68 -12.52
C PHE A 162 18.15 -18.06 -13.15
N ARG A 163 17.16 -18.96 -13.06
CA ARG A 163 17.21 -20.28 -13.69
C ARG A 163 17.35 -20.16 -15.20
N ILE A 164 16.52 -19.35 -15.85
CA ILE A 164 16.56 -19.13 -17.31
C ILE A 164 17.90 -18.52 -17.73
N ARG A 165 18.36 -17.48 -17.03
CA ARG A 165 19.62 -16.79 -17.34
C ARG A 165 20.84 -17.70 -17.19
N SER A 166 20.83 -18.59 -16.18
CA SER A 166 21.90 -19.56 -15.95
C SER A 166 22.00 -20.59 -17.09
N VAL A 167 20.87 -21.01 -17.66
CA VAL A 167 20.83 -21.98 -18.78
C VAL A 167 21.22 -21.31 -20.10
N ILE A 168 20.73 -20.10 -20.38
CA ILE A 168 21.06 -19.35 -21.60
C ILE A 168 22.56 -19.00 -21.66
N LYS A 169 23.14 -18.57 -20.53
CA LYS A 169 24.58 -18.28 -20.43
C LYS A 169 25.44 -19.52 -20.68
N ARG A 170 24.93 -20.72 -20.40
CA ARG A 170 25.61 -22.00 -20.70
C ARG A 170 25.46 -22.44 -22.16
N GLN A 171 24.43 -21.98 -22.87
CA GLN A 171 24.14 -22.42 -24.24
C GLN A 171 24.66 -21.49 -25.35
N GLY A 172 25.37 -20.39 -25.03
CA GLY A 172 26.08 -19.58 -26.03
C GLY A 172 25.21 -19.00 -27.16
N GLY A 173 23.91 -18.80 -26.92
CA GLY A 173 22.93 -18.48 -27.96
C GLY A 173 23.01 -17.06 -28.50
N ALA A 174 23.87 -16.85 -29.49
CA ALA A 174 23.82 -15.70 -30.40
C ALA A 174 22.62 -15.83 -31.36
N GLY A 175 21.77 -14.79 -31.48
CA GLY A 175 20.90 -14.63 -32.66
C GLY A 175 19.47 -14.10 -32.47
N ALA A 176 18.83 -14.26 -31.30
CA ALA A 176 17.43 -13.79 -31.08
C ALA A 176 17.34 -12.43 -30.33
N GLY A 177 18.41 -11.63 -30.43
CA GLY A 177 18.89 -10.79 -29.33
C GLY A 177 18.23 -9.43 -29.10
N THR A 178 17.36 -8.90 -29.97
CA THR A 178 16.88 -7.51 -29.82
C THR A 178 15.48 -7.38 -29.21
N LYS A 179 14.53 -8.27 -29.54
CA LYS A 179 13.18 -8.24 -28.93
C LYS A 179 13.16 -8.90 -27.55
N ALA A 180 13.89 -10.00 -27.38
CA ALA A 180 14.01 -10.67 -26.08
C ALA A 180 14.75 -9.81 -25.05
N ASP A 181 15.83 -9.12 -25.44
CA ASP A 181 16.58 -8.22 -24.56
C ASP A 181 15.76 -7.00 -24.11
N LYS A 182 14.88 -6.47 -24.98
CA LYS A 182 13.93 -5.41 -24.60
C LYS A 182 12.92 -5.90 -23.55
N LEU A 183 12.37 -7.10 -23.73
CA LEU A 183 11.43 -7.69 -22.78
C LEU A 183 12.11 -8.00 -21.44
N GLU A 184 13.33 -8.54 -21.46
CA GLU A 184 14.14 -8.81 -20.27
C GLU A 184 14.46 -7.51 -19.50
N LYS A 185 14.89 -6.46 -20.19
CA LYS A 185 15.14 -5.13 -19.58
C LYS A 185 13.88 -4.57 -18.94
N LEU A 186 12.72 -4.67 -19.61
CA LEU A 186 11.44 -4.23 -19.05
C LEU A 186 11.09 -5.01 -17.77
N MET A 187 11.28 -6.32 -17.79
CA MET A 187 10.96 -7.18 -16.64
C MET A 187 11.89 -6.95 -15.45
N ILE A 188 13.20 -6.78 -15.68
CA ILE A 188 14.15 -6.41 -14.61
C ILE A 188 13.73 -5.08 -13.99
N ARG A 189 13.37 -4.10 -14.82
CA ARG A 189 12.92 -2.79 -14.37
C ARG A 189 11.68 -2.94 -13.46
N ILE A 190 10.66 -3.70 -13.88
CA ILE A 190 9.42 -3.90 -13.11
C ILE A 190 9.71 -4.64 -11.79
N GLY A 191 10.64 -5.59 -11.81
CA GLY A 191 11.12 -6.28 -10.61
C GLY A 191 11.76 -5.33 -9.61
N ILE A 192 12.64 -4.43 -10.06
CA ILE A 192 13.26 -3.40 -9.20
C ILE A 192 12.19 -2.50 -8.57
N PHE A 193 11.22 -2.03 -9.36
CA PHE A 193 10.12 -1.22 -8.84
C PHE A 193 9.29 -1.95 -7.77
N SER A 194 9.02 -3.24 -7.98
CA SER A 194 8.25 -4.05 -7.03
C SER A 194 9.01 -4.32 -5.72
N VAL A 195 10.33 -4.49 -5.79
CA VAL A 195 11.20 -4.59 -4.60
C VAL A 195 11.27 -3.25 -3.86
N LEU A 196 11.39 -2.13 -4.59
CA LEU A 196 11.37 -0.79 -3.99
C LEU A 196 10.06 -0.49 -3.26
N TYR A 197 8.92 -1.03 -3.69
CA TYR A 197 7.64 -0.95 -2.96
C TYR A 197 7.66 -1.75 -1.65
N THR A 198 8.31 -2.91 -1.66
CA THR A 198 8.33 -3.84 -0.51
C THR A 198 8.96 -3.21 0.73
N VAL A 199 9.98 -2.35 0.54
CA VAL A 199 10.71 -1.70 1.64
C VAL A 199 9.81 -0.73 2.42
N PRO A 200 9.18 0.30 1.83
CA PRO A 200 8.24 1.17 2.55
C PRO A 200 7.07 0.40 3.16
N ALA A 201 6.50 -0.58 2.45
CA ALA A 201 5.39 -1.38 2.97
C ALA A 201 5.77 -2.14 4.25
N THR A 202 6.95 -2.75 4.28
CA THR A 202 7.48 -3.44 5.46
C THR A 202 7.73 -2.48 6.61
N ILE A 203 8.27 -1.28 6.34
CA ILE A 203 8.51 -0.26 7.37
C ILE A 203 7.17 0.23 7.95
N VAL A 204 6.16 0.47 7.12
CA VAL A 204 4.81 0.88 7.57
C VAL A 204 4.19 -0.20 8.47
N ILE A 205 4.27 -1.47 8.09
CA ILE A 205 3.82 -2.59 8.94
C ILE A 205 4.59 -2.62 10.27
N GLY A 206 5.91 -2.41 10.24
CA GLY A 206 6.74 -2.30 11.44
C GLY A 206 6.30 -1.15 12.37
N CYS A 207 5.95 0.01 11.80
CA CYS A 207 5.41 1.14 12.54
C CYS A 207 4.05 0.79 13.17
N TYR A 208 3.16 0.11 12.45
CA TYR A 208 1.89 -0.35 13.01
C TYR A 208 2.05 -1.41 14.10
N LEU A 209 3.02 -2.32 13.98
CA LEU A 209 3.33 -3.28 15.05
C LEU A 209 3.88 -2.57 16.30
N TYR A 210 4.76 -1.59 16.11
CA TYR A 210 5.25 -0.73 17.18
C TYR A 210 4.09 0.00 17.88
N GLU A 211 3.19 0.63 17.12
CA GLU A 211 2.00 1.29 17.68
C GLU A 211 1.12 0.27 18.42
N ALA A 212 0.77 -0.86 17.80
CA ALA A 212 -0.11 -1.87 18.38
C ALA A 212 0.42 -2.52 19.67
N SER A 213 1.74 -2.56 19.87
CA SER A 213 2.37 -3.15 21.07
C SER A 213 2.43 -2.18 22.25
N LEU A 214 2.65 -0.89 21.99
CA LEU A 214 2.88 0.12 23.04
C LEU A 214 1.67 1.02 23.31
N HIS A 215 0.65 1.00 22.46
CA HIS A 215 -0.52 1.88 22.56
C HIS A 215 -1.24 1.81 23.91
N ASN A 216 -1.42 0.60 24.47
CA ASN A 216 -2.03 0.42 25.79
C ASN A 216 -1.19 1.06 26.92
N GLU A 217 0.14 1.01 26.83
CA GLU A 217 1.03 1.61 27.82
C GLU A 217 0.95 3.14 27.76
N TRP A 218 0.91 3.71 26.56
CA TRP A 218 0.74 5.15 26.36
C TRP A 218 -0.58 5.65 26.94
N LEU A 219 -1.70 4.98 26.62
CA LEU A 219 -3.03 5.32 27.15
C LEU A 219 -3.07 5.22 28.68
N THR A 220 -2.54 4.14 29.25
CA THR A 220 -2.52 3.94 30.72
C THR A 220 -1.68 5.00 31.43
N SER A 221 -0.58 5.45 30.81
CA SER A 221 0.28 6.51 31.38
C SER A 221 -0.35 7.90 31.33
N LEU A 222 -1.39 8.11 30.50
CA LEU A 222 -2.17 9.34 30.46
C LEU A 222 -3.26 9.37 31.53
N THR A 223 -3.81 8.21 31.90
CA THR A 223 -4.91 8.09 32.86
C THR A 223 -4.47 7.87 34.30
N CYS A 224 -3.30 7.25 34.58
CA CYS A 224 -2.76 7.16 35.94
C CYS A 224 -1.69 8.23 36.24
N PRO A 225 -1.92 9.15 37.19
CA PRO A 225 -0.89 10.08 37.67
C PRO A 225 0.33 9.40 38.30
N CYS A 226 0.16 8.14 38.72
CA CYS A 226 1.12 7.32 39.43
C CYS A 226 2.26 6.76 38.53
N ARG A 227 2.05 6.71 37.22
CA ARG A 227 2.93 6.04 36.27
C ARG A 227 3.73 7.08 35.49
N GLN A 228 5.00 6.78 35.21
CA GLN A 228 5.81 7.65 34.35
C GLN A 228 5.13 7.77 32.97
N ARG A 229 4.96 9.02 32.51
CA ARG A 229 4.39 9.31 31.20
C ARG A 229 5.29 8.72 30.12
N GLN A 230 4.77 7.73 29.41
CA GLN A 230 5.40 7.21 28.21
C GLN A 230 4.75 7.87 27.00
N LYS A 231 5.58 8.32 26.06
CA LYS A 231 5.12 8.97 24.83
C LYS A 231 5.62 8.18 23.64
N PRO A 232 4.83 8.11 22.54
CA PRO A 232 5.32 7.51 21.31
C PRO A 232 6.54 8.28 20.79
N TYR A 233 7.52 7.58 20.23
CA TYR A 233 8.61 8.23 19.51
C TYR A 233 8.05 8.93 18.28
N TYR A 234 8.11 10.28 18.30
CA TYR A 234 7.61 11.12 17.21
C TYR A 234 8.23 10.75 15.86
N SER A 235 9.51 10.36 15.85
CA SER A 235 10.22 9.91 14.64
C SER A 235 9.59 8.67 13.99
N VAL A 236 9.14 7.69 14.78
CA VAL A 236 8.48 6.47 14.27
C VAL A 236 7.12 6.79 13.67
N VAL A 237 6.36 7.67 14.34
CA VAL A 237 5.06 8.11 13.85
C VAL A 237 5.19 8.91 12.55
N MET A 238 6.17 9.81 12.44
CA MET A 238 6.45 10.53 11.19
C MET A 238 6.95 9.60 10.07
N LEU A 239 7.77 8.60 10.42
CA LEU A 239 8.27 7.61 9.48
C LEU A 239 7.11 6.83 8.82
N LYS A 240 6.07 6.49 9.58
CA LYS A 240 4.85 5.83 9.06
C LYS A 240 4.24 6.62 7.89
N TYR A 241 3.94 7.90 8.09
CA TYR A 241 3.30 8.72 7.04
C TYR A 241 4.25 8.96 5.86
N PHE A 242 5.53 9.20 6.13
CA PHE A 242 6.53 9.38 5.08
C PHE A 242 6.63 8.13 4.19
N MET A 243 6.77 6.95 4.80
CA MET A 243 6.89 5.69 4.05
C MET A 243 5.58 5.30 3.36
N ALA A 244 4.43 5.63 3.95
CA ALA A 244 3.13 5.44 3.30
C ALA A 244 3.00 6.26 2.00
N LEU A 245 3.59 7.45 1.92
CA LEU A 245 3.54 8.31 0.73
C LEU A 245 4.74 8.13 -0.23
N ALA A 246 5.87 7.62 0.27
CA ALA A 246 7.12 7.49 -0.49
C ALA A 246 6.94 6.67 -1.78
N VAL A 247 6.09 5.64 -1.74
CA VAL A 247 5.81 4.80 -2.91
C VAL A 247 5.23 5.62 -4.07
N GLY A 248 4.33 6.57 -3.80
CA GLY A 248 3.74 7.42 -4.84
C GLY A 248 4.78 8.26 -5.58
N ILE A 249 5.85 8.68 -4.90
CA ILE A 249 6.96 9.42 -5.52
C ILE A 249 7.70 8.50 -6.50
N THR A 250 8.00 7.26 -6.08
CA THR A 250 8.72 6.29 -6.93
C THR A 250 7.94 5.91 -8.19
N SER A 251 6.60 5.84 -8.10
CA SER A 251 5.75 5.52 -9.25
C SER A 251 5.63 6.69 -10.23
N GLY A 252 5.70 7.93 -9.75
CA GLY A 252 5.82 9.13 -10.60
C GLY A 252 7.13 9.15 -11.40
N VAL A 253 8.26 8.91 -10.74
CA VAL A 253 9.59 8.83 -11.39
C VAL A 253 9.65 7.71 -12.44
N TRP A 254 8.94 6.61 -12.20
CA TRP A 254 8.84 5.51 -13.15
C TRP A 254 8.22 5.92 -14.49
N ILE A 255 7.12 6.68 -14.43
CA ILE A 255 6.38 7.14 -15.61
C ILE A 255 7.17 8.22 -16.36
N TRP A 256 8.01 8.98 -15.67
CA TRP A 256 8.74 10.12 -16.24
C TRP A 256 9.93 9.76 -17.14
N ARG A 257 10.17 8.47 -17.43
CA ARG A 257 11.16 8.13 -18.46
C ARG A 257 10.61 8.48 -19.85
N GLY A 258 11.22 9.48 -20.46
CA GLY A 258 10.96 9.91 -21.84
C GLY A 258 10.98 8.73 -22.82
N LYS A 259 10.06 8.78 -23.78
CA LYS A 259 10.05 7.88 -24.93
C LYS A 259 11.35 7.96 -25.71
#